data_AF-Q0FU27-F1
#
_entry.id   AF-Q0FU27-F1
#
_cell.length_a   1.000
_cell.length_b   1.000
_cell.length_c   1.000
_cell.angle_alpha   90.00
_cell.angle_beta   90.00
_cell.angle_gamma   90.00
#
_symmetry.space_group_name_H-M   'P 1'
#
loop_
_entity.id
_entity.type
_entity.pdbx_description
1 polymer ?
#
loop_
_entity_poly.entity_id
_entity_poly.type
_entity_poly.pdbx_seq_one_letter_code
_entity_poly.pdbx_strand_id
1 'polypeptide(L)'
;MRLATYNIEWFDALFDDAGQLLNDDGWSARHDITRQQQTEALGIVFTAMDADAVMIIEAPDSNSRRDTDRALKTFAEAFELRTRDVLTGFVNDTQQEIALLYDPSVFTVRHAPGESSDAPRFDHVFHIDLDIDATRDKVSFSKPPLEIEAVTASGKVLRLIGAHLKSKAPHGARTRDQIMRLAIANRRKQLAQAIWLRRRVEALLEEGESVIVMGDLNDGPGLDEYEHLFGRSSVEIVLGDGGPPLFDPHAERALASKFGAQPTTARFYLKPEKRYMQAMLDYIMVSEDLARTRPSWRIWHPFDDPVCWRTPELREALLDASDHFPVTLDIDL
;
A
#
# COMPACT_ATOMS: atom_id res chain seq x y z
N MET A 1 -8.42 15.64 9.90
CA MET A 1 -7.10 15.04 9.60
C MET A 1 -7.23 14.16 8.38
N ARG A 2 -6.22 14.13 7.50
CA ARG A 2 -6.20 13.34 6.27
C ARG A 2 -5.01 12.38 6.26
N LEU A 3 -5.28 11.08 6.16
CA LEU A 3 -4.29 10.05 5.93
C LEU A 3 -4.38 9.56 4.48
N ALA A 4 -3.26 9.20 3.87
CA ALA A 4 -3.22 8.67 2.51
C ALA A 4 -2.40 7.39 2.44
N THR A 5 -2.73 6.52 1.50
CA THR A 5 -1.81 5.48 1.01
C THR A 5 -1.62 5.66 -0.49
N TYR A 6 -0.38 5.49 -0.96
CA TYR A 6 -0.07 5.62 -2.36
C TYR A 6 1.09 4.70 -2.77
N ASN A 7 0.82 3.72 -3.64
CA ASN A 7 1.86 3.04 -4.40
C ASN A 7 2.29 3.93 -5.57
N ILE A 8 3.56 4.28 -5.60
CA ILE A 8 4.10 5.32 -6.50
C ILE A 8 5.00 4.77 -7.59
N GLU A 9 5.03 3.45 -7.76
CA GLU A 9 5.67 2.75 -8.89
C GLU A 9 7.14 3.18 -9.09
N TRP A 10 8.07 2.49 -8.40
CA TRP A 10 9.53 2.69 -8.55
C TRP A 10 10.06 4.08 -8.20
N PHE A 11 9.76 4.62 -7.02
CA PHE A 11 10.21 5.97 -6.66
C PHE A 11 11.73 6.13 -6.62
N ASP A 12 12.43 5.06 -6.26
CA ASP A 12 13.90 4.98 -6.19
C ASP A 12 14.61 5.42 -7.49
N ALA A 13 13.95 5.25 -8.64
CA ALA A 13 14.49 5.64 -9.96
C ALA A 13 14.52 7.15 -10.21
N LEU A 14 13.79 7.94 -9.40
CA LEU A 14 13.71 9.40 -9.51
C LEU A 14 14.77 10.13 -8.70
N PHE A 15 15.59 9.41 -7.95
CA PHE A 15 16.67 9.98 -7.15
C PHE A 15 18.04 9.51 -7.64
N ASP A 16 19.09 10.22 -7.28
CA ASP A 16 20.46 9.72 -7.35
C ASP A 16 20.88 9.00 -6.06
N ASP A 17 22.13 8.56 -5.96
CA ASP A 17 22.67 7.94 -4.74
C ASP A 17 22.72 8.94 -3.56
N ALA A 18 22.83 10.24 -3.83
CA ALA A 18 22.79 11.29 -2.82
C ALA A 18 21.37 11.66 -2.40
N GLY A 19 20.33 10.98 -2.88
CA GLY A 19 18.93 11.28 -2.58
C GLY A 19 18.43 12.58 -3.21
N GLN A 20 19.15 13.12 -4.21
CA GLN A 20 18.71 14.30 -4.95
C GLN A 20 17.75 13.90 -6.06
N LEU A 21 16.70 14.70 -6.27
CA LEU A 21 15.76 14.48 -7.36
C LEU A 21 16.45 14.64 -8.72
N LEU A 22 16.30 13.61 -9.55
CA LEU A 22 16.72 13.61 -10.94
C LEU A 22 15.60 14.20 -11.80
N ASN A 23 15.52 15.54 -11.83
CA ASN A 23 14.52 16.26 -12.61
C ASN A 23 15.03 16.58 -14.03
N ASP A 24 15.17 15.54 -14.86
CA ASP A 24 15.68 15.65 -16.23
C ASP A 24 14.84 14.86 -17.26
N ASP A 25 15.15 15.06 -18.55
CA ASP A 25 14.51 14.38 -19.69
C ASP A 25 14.92 12.90 -19.84
N GLY A 26 15.67 12.33 -18.89
CA GLY A 26 16.00 10.90 -18.87
C GLY A 26 14.76 10.05 -18.62
N TRP A 27 14.74 8.83 -19.13
CA TRP A 27 13.61 7.91 -18.89
C TRP A 27 13.50 7.52 -17.41
N SER A 28 12.28 7.50 -16.89
CA SER A 28 12.00 6.89 -15.59
C SER A 28 11.87 5.37 -15.73
N ALA A 29 11.51 4.70 -14.64
CA ALA A 29 11.16 3.28 -14.67
C ALA A 29 9.81 3.00 -15.35
N ARG A 30 8.99 4.05 -15.57
CA ARG A 30 7.70 3.95 -16.25
C ARG A 30 7.86 4.00 -17.77
N HIS A 31 6.96 3.33 -18.48
CA HIS A 31 7.00 3.28 -19.93
C HIS A 31 6.61 4.62 -20.56
N ASP A 32 7.48 5.17 -21.41
CA ASP A 32 7.27 6.42 -22.16
C ASP A 32 7.03 7.65 -21.28
N ILE A 33 7.56 7.64 -20.05
CA ILE A 33 7.54 8.76 -19.10
C ILE A 33 8.98 9.09 -18.69
N THR A 34 9.34 10.37 -18.76
CA THR A 34 10.64 10.87 -18.27
C THR A 34 10.63 11.07 -16.76
N ARG A 35 11.81 11.14 -16.14
CA ARG A 35 11.95 11.40 -14.71
C ARG A 35 11.37 12.77 -14.34
N GLN A 36 11.56 13.78 -15.18
CA GLN A 36 10.92 15.08 -15.00
C GLN A 36 9.39 14.98 -14.97
N GLN A 37 8.79 14.34 -15.98
CA GLN A 37 7.33 14.18 -16.06
C GLN A 37 6.77 13.46 -14.83
N GLN A 38 7.38 12.34 -14.42
CA GLN A 38 6.91 11.60 -13.24
C GLN A 38 7.09 12.43 -11.96
N THR A 39 8.21 13.14 -11.81
CA THR A 39 8.49 13.98 -10.64
C THR A 39 7.49 15.12 -10.50
N GLU A 40 7.23 15.86 -11.58
CA GLU A 40 6.24 16.94 -11.62
C GLU A 40 4.82 16.42 -11.36
N ALA A 41 4.47 15.28 -11.97
CA ALA A 41 3.18 14.63 -11.77
C ALA A 41 2.96 14.23 -10.31
N LEU A 42 3.96 13.60 -9.67
CA LEU A 42 3.91 13.26 -8.24
C LEU A 42 3.77 14.53 -7.38
N GLY A 43 4.50 15.60 -7.70
CA GLY A 43 4.36 16.89 -7.02
C GLY A 43 2.94 17.44 -7.05
N ILE A 44 2.29 17.42 -8.22
CA ILE A 44 0.89 17.84 -8.39
C ILE A 44 -0.04 16.95 -7.56
N VAL A 45 0.13 15.62 -7.62
CA VAL A 45 -0.74 14.67 -6.92
C VAL A 45 -0.61 14.84 -5.40
N PHE A 46 0.61 14.93 -4.86
CA PHE A 46 0.84 15.14 -3.41
C PHE A 46 0.29 16.49 -2.94
N THR A 47 0.50 17.55 -3.71
CA THR A 47 -0.05 18.88 -3.40
C THR A 47 -1.58 18.88 -3.42
N ALA A 48 -2.20 18.21 -4.39
CA ALA A 48 -3.65 18.12 -4.50
C ALA A 48 -4.27 17.29 -3.39
N MET A 49 -3.62 16.18 -3.00
CA MET A 49 -4.06 15.35 -1.88
C MET A 49 -4.03 16.10 -0.56
N ASP A 50 -2.99 16.91 -0.33
CA ASP A 50 -2.80 17.73 0.87
C ASP A 50 -3.02 16.92 2.17
N ALA A 51 -2.42 15.72 2.22
CA ALA A 51 -2.56 14.79 3.33
C ALA A 51 -1.63 15.17 4.49
N ASP A 52 -2.06 14.89 5.73
CA ASP A 52 -1.25 15.08 6.93
C ASP A 52 -0.23 13.94 7.12
N ALA A 53 -0.51 12.76 6.55
CA ALA A 53 0.46 11.69 6.39
C ALA A 53 0.16 10.82 5.17
N VAL A 54 1.20 10.35 4.50
CA VAL A 54 1.14 9.47 3.33
C VAL A 54 1.96 8.21 3.61
N MET A 55 1.28 7.07 3.67
CA MET A 55 1.92 5.76 3.60
C MET A 55 2.33 5.49 2.15
N ILE A 56 3.62 5.61 1.90
CA ILE A 56 4.21 5.42 0.58
C ILE A 56 4.56 3.94 0.41
N ILE A 57 4.02 3.33 -0.63
CA ILE A 57 4.34 1.98 -1.07
C ILE A 57 5.26 2.06 -2.29
N GLU A 58 6.31 1.24 -2.30
CA GLU A 58 7.43 1.38 -3.25
C GLU A 58 8.19 2.71 -3.09
N ALA A 59 8.41 3.07 -1.82
CA ALA A 59 9.31 4.16 -1.45
C ALA A 59 10.76 3.87 -1.93
N PRO A 60 11.62 4.91 -2.00
CA PRO A 60 13.02 4.75 -2.36
C PRO A 60 13.75 3.76 -1.44
N ASP A 61 14.90 3.26 -1.89
CA ASP A 61 15.68 2.27 -1.16
C ASP A 61 16.57 2.91 -0.08
N SER A 62 16.74 2.22 1.05
CA SER A 62 17.77 2.53 2.06
C SER A 62 18.84 1.44 2.09
N ASN A 63 20.06 1.80 1.71
CA ASN A 63 21.20 0.88 1.74
C ASN A 63 22.51 1.64 2.03
N SER A 64 23.66 0.99 1.86
CA SER A 64 24.96 1.63 2.11
C SER A 64 25.25 2.89 1.28
N ARG A 65 24.50 3.12 0.20
CA ARG A 65 24.64 4.26 -0.72
C ARG A 65 23.43 5.19 -0.69
N ARG A 66 22.22 4.61 -0.62
CA ARG A 66 20.94 5.34 -0.73
C ARG A 66 20.25 5.45 0.62
N ASP A 67 19.41 6.48 0.77
CA ASP A 67 18.72 6.80 2.02
C ASP A 67 17.31 7.32 1.72
N THR A 68 16.31 6.55 2.15
CA THR A 68 14.87 6.81 1.93
C THR A 68 14.42 8.08 2.65
N ASP A 69 14.89 8.34 3.88
CA ASP A 69 14.54 9.55 4.64
C ASP A 69 15.02 10.79 3.88
N ARG A 70 16.28 10.78 3.44
CA ARG A 70 16.86 11.89 2.67
C ARG A 70 16.15 12.11 1.34
N ALA A 71 15.87 11.05 0.59
CA ALA A 71 15.19 11.14 -0.71
C ALA A 71 13.77 11.72 -0.56
N LEU A 72 12.96 11.18 0.35
CA LEU A 72 11.60 11.64 0.57
C LEU A 72 11.52 13.05 1.15
N LYS A 73 12.48 13.45 2.02
CA LYS A 73 12.60 14.85 2.48
C LYS A 73 12.95 15.80 1.35
N THR A 74 13.89 15.42 0.48
CA THR A 74 14.25 16.22 -0.70
C THR A 74 13.04 16.41 -1.62
N PHE A 75 12.23 15.36 -1.82
CA PHE A 75 10.99 15.47 -2.57
C PHE A 75 9.97 16.41 -1.89
N ALA A 76 9.76 16.26 -0.59
CA ALA A 76 8.85 17.12 0.16
C ALA A 76 9.26 18.59 0.13
N GLU A 77 10.56 18.89 0.24
CA GLU A 77 11.12 20.24 0.13
C GLU A 77 10.92 20.82 -1.27
N ALA A 78 11.20 20.05 -2.33
CA ALA A 78 11.09 20.49 -3.71
C ALA A 78 9.67 20.92 -4.11
N PHE A 79 8.65 20.33 -3.49
CA PHE A 79 7.24 20.62 -3.73
C PHE A 79 6.55 21.36 -2.57
N GLU A 80 7.31 21.87 -1.60
CA GLU A 80 6.82 22.63 -0.44
C GLU A 80 5.71 21.92 0.35
N LEU A 81 5.80 20.58 0.44
CA LEU A 81 4.78 19.77 1.12
C LEU A 81 4.75 20.05 2.63
N ARG A 82 3.57 19.86 3.24
CA ARG A 82 3.42 19.88 4.71
C ARG A 82 4.06 18.67 5.38
N THR A 83 4.09 17.54 4.67
CA THR A 83 4.66 16.29 5.18
C THR A 83 6.17 16.31 5.03
N ARG A 84 6.88 16.66 6.10
CA ARG A 84 8.31 17.04 6.08
C ARG A 84 9.21 16.08 6.82
N ASP A 85 8.65 15.13 7.56
CA ASP A 85 9.43 14.07 8.20
C ASP A 85 9.03 12.70 7.68
N VAL A 86 9.98 11.77 7.76
CA VAL A 86 9.84 10.41 7.25
C VAL A 86 10.06 9.43 8.38
N LEU A 87 9.27 8.37 8.40
CA LEU A 87 9.51 7.19 9.22
C LEU A 87 9.62 5.97 8.31
N THR A 88 10.74 5.26 8.43
CA THR A 88 10.97 3.94 7.81
C THR A 88 10.96 2.84 8.86
N GLY A 89 10.81 1.60 8.41
CA GLY A 89 10.73 0.41 9.26
C GLY A 89 11.99 -0.42 9.21
N PHE A 90 11.81 -1.72 9.01
CA PHE A 90 12.92 -2.62 8.78
C PHE A 90 13.54 -2.37 7.40
N VAL A 91 14.87 -2.24 7.38
CA VAL A 91 15.64 -2.27 6.14
C VAL A 91 15.40 -3.61 5.47
N ASN A 92 15.17 -3.59 4.17
CA ASN A 92 14.97 -4.80 3.38
C ASN A 92 15.85 -4.77 2.12
N ASP A 93 16.10 -5.94 1.55
CA ASP A 93 16.99 -6.06 0.37
C ASP A 93 16.27 -5.76 -0.95
N THR A 94 15.10 -5.12 -0.91
CA THR A 94 14.32 -4.75 -2.09
C THR A 94 14.41 -3.24 -2.31
N GLN A 95 14.50 -2.83 -3.57
CA GLN A 95 14.52 -1.40 -3.94
C GLN A 95 13.13 -0.73 -3.83
N GLN A 96 12.28 -1.22 -2.93
CA GLN A 96 10.86 -0.90 -2.83
C GLN A 96 10.44 -0.96 -1.36
N GLU A 97 10.74 0.10 -0.61
CA GLU A 97 10.41 0.18 0.81
C GLU A 97 8.94 0.56 1.06
N ILE A 98 8.53 0.47 2.32
CA ILE A 98 7.31 1.07 2.86
C ILE A 98 7.75 2.17 3.81
N ALA A 99 7.30 3.41 3.58
CA ALA A 99 7.68 4.57 4.37
C ALA A 99 6.47 5.44 4.69
N LEU A 100 6.46 6.10 5.84
CA LEU A 100 5.47 7.12 6.16
C LEU A 100 6.11 8.51 5.98
N LEU A 101 5.59 9.30 5.05
CA LEU A 101 5.90 10.73 4.93
C LEU A 101 4.80 11.53 5.66
N TYR A 102 5.13 12.30 6.68
CA TYR A 102 4.12 12.89 7.58
C TYR A 102 4.43 14.33 7.99
N ASP A 103 3.41 15.06 8.42
CA ASP A 103 3.51 16.39 9.00
C ASP A 103 3.80 16.27 10.52
N PRO A 104 5.02 16.63 10.97
CA PRO A 104 5.39 16.52 12.38
C PRO A 104 4.66 17.53 13.29
N SER A 105 3.93 18.50 12.72
CA SER A 105 3.05 19.39 13.49
C SER A 105 1.69 18.76 13.81
N VAL A 106 1.29 17.69 13.10
CA VAL A 106 0.01 16.99 13.29
C VAL A 106 0.19 15.71 14.12
N PHE A 107 1.31 15.00 13.95
CA PHE A 107 1.60 13.77 14.70
C PHE A 107 3.05 13.70 15.20
N THR A 108 3.21 13.01 16.32
CA THR A 108 4.48 12.37 16.67
C THR A 108 4.39 10.89 16.34
N VAL A 109 5.34 10.37 15.56
CA VAL A 109 5.32 8.96 15.13
C VAL A 109 6.60 8.24 15.55
N ARG A 110 6.50 6.94 15.78
CA ARG A 110 7.66 6.06 15.97
C ARG A 110 7.40 4.67 15.39
N HIS A 111 8.45 4.04 14.88
CA HIS A 111 8.41 2.63 14.50
C HIS A 111 8.21 1.81 15.78
N ALA A 112 7.12 1.04 15.82
CA ALA A 112 6.68 0.30 17.00
C ALA A 112 6.30 -1.15 16.63
N PRO A 113 7.26 -1.95 16.12
CA PRO A 113 6.98 -3.31 15.71
C PRO A 113 6.68 -4.18 16.93
N GLY A 114 5.63 -5.01 16.82
CA GLY A 114 5.19 -5.89 17.89
C GLY A 114 5.19 -7.36 17.47
N GLU A 115 4.90 -8.22 18.43
CA GLU A 115 4.70 -9.65 18.21
C GLU A 115 3.63 -10.19 19.16
N SER A 116 2.98 -11.28 18.79
CA SER A 116 2.06 -12.05 19.62
C SER A 116 2.36 -13.55 19.49
N SER A 117 1.68 -14.38 20.29
CA SER A 117 1.82 -15.85 20.22
C SER A 117 1.60 -16.41 18.82
N ASP A 118 0.71 -15.79 18.06
CA ASP A 118 0.24 -16.29 16.77
C ASP A 118 0.73 -15.45 15.59
N ALA A 119 1.40 -14.32 15.85
CA ALA A 119 1.99 -13.43 14.85
C ALA A 119 3.38 -12.96 15.33
N PRO A 120 4.49 -13.59 14.87
CA PRO A 120 5.82 -13.08 15.16
C PRO A 120 6.02 -11.70 14.53
N ARG A 121 7.07 -10.98 14.95
CA ARG A 121 7.43 -9.68 14.36
C ARG A 121 7.70 -9.80 12.85
N PHE A 122 7.30 -8.82 12.06
CA PHE A 122 7.26 -8.94 10.60
C PHE A 122 8.61 -9.15 9.88
N ASP A 123 9.74 -8.87 10.52
CA ASP A 123 11.09 -9.18 10.02
C ASP A 123 11.57 -10.61 10.37
N HIS A 124 10.72 -11.43 11.00
CA HIS A 124 11.01 -12.81 11.35
C HIS A 124 10.41 -13.79 10.32
N VAL A 125 10.23 -15.06 10.72
CA VAL A 125 9.65 -16.13 9.91
C VAL A 125 8.34 -16.56 10.52
N PHE A 126 7.28 -16.56 9.73
CA PHE A 126 5.99 -17.09 10.08
C PHE A 126 5.85 -18.53 9.62
N HIS A 127 5.32 -19.37 10.51
CA HIS A 127 5.12 -20.80 10.27
C HIS A 127 3.62 -21.10 10.21
N ILE A 128 3.13 -21.51 9.05
CA ILE A 128 1.70 -21.77 8.84
C ILE A 128 1.49 -23.00 7.97
N ASP A 129 0.51 -23.82 8.32
CA ASP A 129 0.04 -24.93 7.48
C ASP A 129 -1.24 -24.46 6.77
N LEU A 130 -1.13 -24.22 5.46
CA LEU A 130 -2.25 -23.77 4.62
C LEU A 130 -3.06 -24.94 4.04
N ASP A 131 -2.44 -26.11 3.88
CA ASP A 131 -3.02 -27.26 3.18
C ASP A 131 -3.60 -28.32 4.14
N ILE A 132 -3.47 -28.11 5.47
CA ILE A 132 -3.91 -29.03 6.53
C ILE A 132 -3.26 -30.42 6.35
N ASP A 133 -2.01 -30.43 5.88
CA ASP A 133 -1.22 -31.65 5.67
C ASP A 133 -0.19 -31.89 6.78
N ALA A 134 -0.24 -31.09 7.85
CA ALA A 134 0.67 -31.04 8.98
C ALA A 134 2.10 -30.56 8.63
N THR A 135 2.31 -30.02 7.42
CA THR A 135 3.57 -29.38 7.01
C THR A 135 3.42 -27.86 7.12
N ARG A 136 4.21 -27.23 7.99
CA ARG A 136 4.22 -25.77 8.08
C ARG A 136 5.12 -25.16 7.02
N ASP A 137 4.53 -24.37 6.14
CA ASP A 137 5.23 -23.43 5.26
C ASP A 137 5.98 -22.40 6.09
N LYS A 138 7.18 -22.03 5.62
CA LYS A 138 7.99 -20.94 6.16
C LYS A 138 7.80 -19.71 5.29
N VAL A 139 7.26 -18.65 5.86
CA VAL A 139 6.93 -17.43 5.14
C VAL A 139 7.67 -16.26 5.77
N SER A 140 8.43 -15.54 4.97
CA SER A 140 9.04 -14.25 5.32
C SER A 140 8.52 -13.16 4.40
N PHE A 141 8.35 -11.97 4.95
CA PHE A 141 8.12 -10.77 4.16
C PHE A 141 9.42 -10.36 3.48
N SER A 142 9.37 -10.11 2.17
CA SER A 142 10.45 -9.39 1.47
C SER A 142 10.40 -7.90 1.76
N LYS A 143 9.20 -7.37 2.04
CA LYS A 143 8.92 -6.00 2.45
C LYS A 143 8.10 -6.08 3.74
N PRO A 144 8.75 -6.15 4.91
CA PRO A 144 8.04 -6.27 6.19
C PRO A 144 7.05 -5.10 6.37
N PRO A 145 5.80 -5.36 6.81
CA PRO A 145 4.88 -4.28 7.14
C PRO A 145 5.46 -3.29 8.16
N LEU A 146 5.16 -2.01 7.95
CA LEU A 146 5.62 -0.91 8.79
C LEU A 146 4.62 -0.66 9.92
N GLU A 147 4.94 -1.08 11.13
CA GLU A 147 4.11 -0.83 12.33
C GLU A 147 4.48 0.49 13.00
N ILE A 148 3.51 1.38 13.18
CA ILE A 148 3.72 2.74 13.66
C ILE A 148 2.79 3.01 14.84
N GLU A 149 3.36 3.56 15.92
CA GLU A 149 2.58 4.30 16.89
C GLU A 149 2.56 5.76 16.47
N ALA A 150 1.39 6.28 16.14
CA ALA A 150 1.18 7.68 15.79
C ALA A 150 0.33 8.35 16.88
N VAL A 151 0.89 9.36 17.53
CA VAL A 151 0.21 10.17 18.55
C VAL A 151 -0.23 11.47 17.90
N THR A 152 -1.53 11.72 17.84
CA THR A 152 -2.10 12.95 17.30
C THR A 152 -1.81 14.14 18.22
N ALA A 153 -1.94 15.37 17.70
CA ALA A 153 -1.88 16.58 18.52
C ALA A 153 -2.92 16.60 19.68
N SER A 154 -4.06 15.91 19.54
CA SER A 154 -5.07 15.75 20.59
C SER A 154 -4.69 14.71 21.66
N GLY A 155 -3.59 13.97 21.45
CA GLY A 155 -3.11 12.90 22.33
C GLY A 155 -3.74 11.52 22.06
N LYS A 156 -4.56 11.39 21.02
CA LYS A 156 -5.08 10.09 20.58
C LYS A 156 -3.92 9.26 20.01
N VAL A 157 -3.83 8.00 20.42
CA VAL A 157 -2.86 7.04 19.88
C VAL A 157 -3.52 6.21 18.79
N LEU A 158 -2.83 6.08 17.66
CA LEU A 158 -3.20 5.25 16.52
C LEU A 158 -2.11 4.22 16.26
N ARG A 159 -2.51 2.98 15.96
CA ARG A 159 -1.65 1.91 15.45
C ARG A 159 -1.80 1.83 13.95
N LEU A 160 -0.85 2.40 13.21
CA LEU A 160 -0.84 2.33 11.75
C LEU A 160 -0.01 1.12 11.32
N ILE A 161 -0.48 0.37 10.33
CA ILE A 161 0.27 -0.70 9.67
C ILE A 161 0.31 -0.44 8.17
N GLY A 162 1.50 -0.09 7.66
CA GLY A 162 1.78 0.00 6.23
C GLY A 162 2.05 -1.37 5.64
N ALA A 163 1.29 -1.82 4.65
CA ALA A 163 1.43 -3.16 4.08
C ALA A 163 1.65 -3.16 2.56
N HIS A 164 2.57 -3.99 2.09
CA HIS A 164 2.76 -4.32 0.67
C HIS A 164 2.83 -5.85 0.54
N LEU A 165 1.70 -6.50 0.24
CA LEU A 165 1.65 -7.95 0.13
C LEU A 165 2.24 -8.45 -1.20
N LYS A 166 2.62 -9.74 -1.25
CA LYS A 166 3.20 -10.35 -2.44
C LYS A 166 2.25 -10.28 -3.64
N SER A 167 2.69 -9.65 -4.74
CA SER A 167 2.00 -9.72 -6.03
C SER A 167 1.85 -11.15 -6.54
N LYS A 168 0.67 -11.43 -7.14
CA LYS A 168 0.30 -12.71 -7.76
C LYS A 168 1.00 -12.95 -9.10
N ALA A 169 1.50 -11.89 -9.75
CA ALA A 169 2.06 -11.96 -11.10
C ALA A 169 3.23 -12.96 -11.18
N PRO A 170 3.19 -13.94 -12.11
CA PRO A 170 4.20 -14.99 -12.23
C PRO A 170 5.42 -14.48 -13.03
N HIS A 171 6.09 -13.44 -12.51
CA HIS A 171 7.27 -12.86 -13.16
C HIS A 171 8.37 -13.92 -13.37
N GLY A 172 8.97 -13.94 -14.57
CA GLY A 172 10.07 -14.84 -14.91
C GLY A 172 9.66 -16.23 -15.41
N ALA A 173 8.38 -16.60 -15.33
CA ALA A 173 7.88 -17.85 -15.91
C ALA A 173 7.73 -17.73 -17.44
N ARG A 174 8.16 -18.75 -18.19
CA ARG A 174 8.13 -18.75 -19.66
C ARG A 174 7.19 -19.79 -20.26
N THR A 175 6.92 -20.87 -19.54
CA THR A 175 6.01 -21.94 -19.98
C THR A 175 4.72 -21.94 -19.17
N ARG A 176 3.64 -22.49 -19.73
CA ARG A 176 2.34 -22.61 -19.05
C ARG A 176 2.45 -23.28 -17.68
N ASP A 177 3.20 -24.38 -17.58
CA ASP A 177 3.36 -25.11 -16.33
C ASP A 177 4.17 -24.31 -15.29
N GLN A 178 5.18 -23.56 -15.74
CA GLN A 178 5.93 -22.66 -14.86
C GLN A 178 5.05 -21.52 -14.36
N ILE A 179 4.24 -20.92 -15.25
CA ILE A 179 3.30 -19.85 -14.93
C ILE A 179 2.32 -20.33 -13.85
N MET A 180 1.70 -21.50 -14.06
CA MET A 180 0.75 -22.07 -13.12
C MET A 180 1.38 -22.37 -11.76
N ARG A 181 2.54 -23.04 -11.72
CA ARG A 181 3.23 -23.35 -10.45
C ARG A 181 3.62 -22.10 -9.68
N LEU A 182 4.17 -21.09 -10.39
CA LEU A 182 4.61 -19.85 -9.77
C LEU A 182 3.43 -19.02 -9.28
N ALA A 183 2.32 -18.96 -10.03
CA ALA A 183 1.09 -18.30 -9.61
C ALA A 183 0.53 -18.93 -8.32
N ILE A 184 0.45 -20.27 -8.24
CA ILE A 184 0.02 -20.99 -7.04
C ILE A 184 0.95 -20.69 -5.86
N ALA A 185 2.27 -20.73 -6.06
CA ALA A 185 3.24 -20.45 -4.99
C ALA A 185 3.16 -19.00 -4.50
N ASN A 186 3.05 -18.02 -5.42
CA ASN A 186 2.86 -16.61 -5.08
C ASN A 186 1.56 -16.42 -4.29
N ARG A 187 0.47 -17.07 -4.73
CA ARG A 187 -0.83 -16.97 -4.07
C ARG A 187 -0.78 -17.53 -2.65
N ARG A 188 -0.17 -18.71 -2.45
CA ARG A 188 0.05 -19.29 -1.11
C ARG A 188 0.84 -18.35 -0.20
N LYS A 189 1.93 -17.79 -0.71
CA LYS A 189 2.75 -16.84 0.06
C LYS A 189 1.94 -15.58 0.44
N GLN A 190 1.17 -15.02 -0.50
CA GLN A 190 0.33 -13.85 -0.25
C GLN A 190 -0.77 -14.15 0.79
N LEU A 191 -1.39 -15.33 0.72
CA LEU A 191 -2.40 -15.77 1.68
C LEU A 191 -1.82 -15.89 3.10
N ALA A 192 -0.66 -16.53 3.22
CA ALA A 192 0.06 -16.63 4.49
C ALA A 192 0.44 -15.26 5.06
N GLN A 193 0.87 -14.32 4.20
CA GLN A 193 1.15 -12.93 4.61
C GLN A 193 -0.11 -12.20 5.10
N ALA A 194 -1.25 -12.39 4.42
CA ALA A 194 -2.53 -11.80 4.85
C ALA A 194 -2.98 -12.37 6.20
N ILE A 195 -2.84 -13.68 6.42
CA ILE A 195 -3.15 -14.32 7.70
C ILE A 195 -2.23 -13.81 8.80
N TRP A 196 -0.93 -13.68 8.52
CA TRP A 196 0.03 -13.14 9.48
C TRP A 196 -0.33 -11.70 9.87
N LEU A 197 -0.57 -10.82 8.88
CA LEU A 197 -1.02 -9.46 9.11
C LEU A 197 -2.31 -9.43 9.93
N ARG A 198 -3.29 -10.25 9.57
CA ARG A 198 -4.56 -10.32 10.29
C ARG A 198 -4.41 -10.73 11.75
N ARG A 199 -3.61 -11.75 12.05
CA ARG A 199 -3.36 -12.18 13.43
C ARG A 199 -2.69 -11.09 14.27
N ARG A 200 -1.81 -10.29 13.65
CA ARG A 200 -1.21 -9.13 14.32
C ARG A 200 -2.24 -8.04 14.59
N VAL A 201 -3.11 -7.75 13.63
CA VAL A 201 -4.25 -6.83 13.79
C VAL A 201 -5.17 -7.29 14.91
N GLU A 202 -5.53 -8.58 14.97
CA GLU A 202 -6.39 -9.14 16.02
C GLU A 202 -5.81 -8.92 17.41
N ALA A 203 -4.53 -9.19 17.60
CA ALA A 203 -3.86 -8.91 18.88
C ALA A 203 -3.99 -7.44 19.30
N LEU A 204 -3.80 -6.50 18.36
CA LEU A 204 -3.99 -5.07 18.64
C LEU A 204 -5.45 -4.71 18.99
N LEU A 205 -6.41 -5.27 18.25
CA LEU A 205 -7.83 -5.04 18.51
C LEU A 205 -8.28 -5.63 19.86
N GLU A 206 -7.74 -6.78 20.26
CA GLU A 206 -7.96 -7.40 21.56
C GLU A 206 -7.37 -6.58 22.72
N GLU A 207 -6.26 -5.88 22.47
CA GLU A 207 -5.66 -4.89 23.38
C GLU A 207 -6.47 -3.58 23.45
N GLY A 208 -7.50 -3.41 22.61
CA GLY A 208 -8.36 -2.23 22.55
C GLY A 208 -7.72 -1.05 21.81
N GLU A 209 -6.70 -1.30 20.99
CA GLU A 209 -6.00 -0.28 20.22
C GLU A 209 -6.84 0.22 19.03
N SER A 210 -6.65 1.49 18.66
CA SER A 210 -7.23 2.08 17.44
C SER A 210 -6.34 1.77 16.24
N VAL A 211 -6.77 0.89 15.35
CA VAL A 211 -5.93 0.32 14.29
C VAL A 211 -6.32 0.89 12.92
N ILE A 212 -5.31 1.23 12.11
CA ILE A 212 -5.45 1.53 10.68
C ILE A 212 -4.46 0.66 9.91
N VAL A 213 -4.95 -0.16 8.98
CA VAL A 213 -4.13 -0.91 8.03
C VAL A 213 -4.24 -0.23 6.68
N MET A 214 -3.12 0.13 6.07
CA MET A 214 -3.14 0.83 4.79
C MET A 214 -1.98 0.43 3.88
N GLY A 215 -2.21 0.42 2.57
CA GLY A 215 -1.21 0.00 1.61
C GLY A 215 -1.79 -0.85 0.48
N ASP A 216 -0.88 -1.50 -0.25
CA ASP A 216 -1.16 -2.34 -1.40
C ASP A 216 -1.24 -3.81 -0.98
N LEU A 217 -2.44 -4.37 -0.97
CA LEU A 217 -2.65 -5.79 -0.66
C LEU A 217 -2.40 -6.71 -1.86
N ASN A 218 -2.14 -6.16 -3.05
CA ASN A 218 -1.94 -6.88 -4.29
C ASN A 218 -3.08 -7.89 -4.59
N ASP A 219 -4.27 -7.61 -4.04
CA ASP A 219 -5.44 -8.47 -4.12
C ASP A 219 -6.72 -7.63 -4.11
N GLY A 220 -7.73 -8.18 -4.78
CA GLY A 220 -9.01 -7.56 -4.99
C GLY A 220 -9.96 -8.56 -5.64
N PRO A 221 -11.28 -8.43 -5.43
CA PRO A 221 -12.27 -9.40 -5.92
C PRO A 221 -12.21 -9.59 -7.44
N GLY A 222 -12.17 -10.84 -7.90
CA GLY A 222 -12.18 -11.20 -9.32
C GLY A 222 -10.84 -11.10 -10.06
N LEU A 223 -9.73 -10.88 -9.35
CA LEU A 223 -8.39 -10.77 -9.95
C LEU A 223 -7.65 -12.11 -10.11
N ASP A 224 -8.24 -13.24 -9.69
CA ASP A 224 -7.52 -14.52 -9.62
C ASP A 224 -8.39 -15.72 -10.02
N GLU A 225 -8.04 -16.37 -11.14
CA GLU A 225 -8.70 -17.61 -11.61
C GLU A 225 -8.56 -18.77 -10.60
N TYR A 226 -7.61 -18.67 -9.68
CA TYR A 226 -7.32 -19.65 -8.64
C TYR A 226 -7.93 -19.27 -7.27
N GLU A 227 -8.73 -18.21 -7.19
CA GLU A 227 -9.40 -17.78 -5.95
C GLU A 227 -10.20 -18.93 -5.31
N HIS A 228 -10.83 -19.76 -6.14
CA HIS A 228 -11.57 -20.95 -5.70
C HIS A 228 -10.71 -22.03 -5.03
N LEU A 229 -9.40 -22.07 -5.29
CA LEU A 229 -8.51 -23.09 -4.70
C LEU A 229 -8.23 -22.81 -3.21
N PHE A 230 -8.28 -21.53 -2.80
CA PHE A 230 -7.90 -21.10 -1.45
C PHE A 230 -9.07 -20.57 -0.64
N GLY A 231 -10.25 -20.42 -1.25
CA GLY A 231 -11.53 -20.19 -0.57
C GLY A 231 -11.75 -18.79 -0.02
N ARG A 232 -10.72 -17.95 0.06
CA ARG A 232 -10.79 -16.55 0.55
C ARG A 232 -9.74 -15.66 -0.14
N SER A 233 -10.07 -14.37 -0.28
CA SER A 233 -9.12 -13.32 -0.67
C SER A 233 -8.28 -12.81 0.50
N SER A 234 -7.11 -12.23 0.22
CA SER A 234 -6.30 -11.53 1.20
C SER A 234 -7.06 -10.36 1.83
N VAL A 235 -7.94 -9.72 1.06
CA VAL A 235 -8.80 -8.63 1.53
C VAL A 235 -9.79 -9.12 2.58
N GLU A 236 -10.53 -10.20 2.31
CA GLU A 236 -11.48 -10.81 3.28
C GLU A 236 -10.77 -11.23 4.58
N ILE A 237 -9.55 -11.76 4.45
CA ILE A 237 -8.76 -12.16 5.61
C ILE A 237 -8.39 -10.96 6.47
N VAL A 238 -7.86 -9.88 5.87
CA VAL A 238 -7.42 -8.70 6.64
C VAL A 238 -8.62 -7.96 7.26
N LEU A 239 -9.75 -7.87 6.55
CA LEU A 239 -10.99 -7.29 7.08
C LEU A 239 -11.52 -8.05 8.31
N GLY A 240 -11.25 -9.34 8.43
CA GLY A 240 -11.57 -10.11 9.63
C GLY A 240 -12.89 -10.87 9.55
N ASP A 241 -12.97 -11.84 8.64
CA ASP A 241 -14.06 -12.81 8.63
C ASP A 241 -13.97 -13.79 9.82
N GLY A 242 -14.77 -13.54 10.86
CA GLY A 242 -14.90 -14.37 12.06
C GLY A 242 -14.32 -13.78 13.36
N GLY A 243 -13.70 -12.60 13.30
CA GLY A 243 -13.18 -11.85 14.46
C GLY A 243 -13.65 -10.38 14.46
N PRO A 244 -13.08 -9.50 15.31
CA PRO A 244 -13.40 -8.07 15.29
C PRO A 244 -13.06 -7.45 13.92
N PRO A 245 -14.03 -6.89 13.19
CA PRO A 245 -13.81 -6.47 11.81
C PRO A 245 -13.02 -5.16 11.71
N LEU A 246 -12.31 -5.00 10.60
CA LEU A 246 -11.91 -3.70 10.08
C LEU A 246 -12.91 -3.24 9.00
N PHE A 247 -12.95 -1.93 8.75
CA PHE A 247 -13.91 -1.31 7.85
C PHE A 247 -13.20 -0.53 6.74
N ASP A 248 -13.61 -0.78 5.50
CA ASP A 248 -13.26 0.01 4.32
C ASP A 248 -14.45 -0.06 3.34
N PRO A 249 -15.11 1.06 3.01
CA PRO A 249 -16.32 1.04 2.18
C PRO A 249 -16.05 0.61 0.73
N HIS A 250 -14.82 0.78 0.24
CA HIS A 250 -14.44 0.33 -1.09
C HIS A 250 -14.20 -1.18 -1.12
N ALA A 251 -13.57 -1.73 -0.08
CA ALA A 251 -13.40 -3.17 0.08
C ALA A 251 -14.76 -3.87 0.24
N GLU A 252 -15.65 -3.35 1.09
CA GLU A 252 -17.02 -3.87 1.27
C GLU A 252 -17.79 -3.88 -0.06
N ARG A 253 -17.73 -2.78 -0.82
CA ARG A 253 -18.39 -2.71 -2.13
C ARG A 253 -17.81 -3.71 -3.14
N ALA A 254 -16.49 -3.83 -3.17
CA ALA A 254 -15.80 -4.77 -4.06
C ALA A 254 -16.20 -6.23 -3.76
N LEU A 255 -16.37 -6.58 -2.48
CA LEU A 255 -16.76 -7.91 -2.04
C LEU A 255 -18.26 -8.19 -2.23
N ALA A 256 -19.11 -7.18 -2.04
CA ALA A 256 -20.56 -7.33 -2.06
C ALA A 256 -21.14 -7.60 -3.45
N SER A 257 -20.52 -7.10 -4.52
CA SER A 257 -21.05 -7.24 -5.87
C SER A 257 -20.04 -7.85 -6.84
N LYS A 258 -20.40 -9.00 -7.44
CA LYS A 258 -19.70 -9.53 -8.62
C LYS A 258 -20.13 -8.85 -9.93
N PHE A 259 -21.13 -7.96 -9.89
CA PHE A 259 -21.74 -7.34 -11.06
C PHE A 259 -21.90 -5.83 -10.89
N GLY A 260 -21.33 -5.04 -11.81
CA GLY A 260 -21.41 -3.57 -11.79
C GLY A 260 -20.03 -2.90 -11.68
N ALA A 261 -20.02 -1.57 -11.77
CA ALA A 261 -18.79 -0.79 -11.67
C ALA A 261 -18.19 -0.90 -10.26
N GLN A 262 -16.98 -1.46 -10.21
CA GLN A 262 -16.21 -1.60 -8.98
C GLN A 262 -15.32 -0.38 -8.76
N PRO A 263 -15.04 0.00 -7.49
CA PRO A 263 -13.95 0.93 -7.23
C PRO A 263 -12.63 0.32 -7.75
N THR A 264 -11.73 1.16 -8.25
CA THR A 264 -10.41 0.72 -8.71
C THR A 264 -9.36 1.73 -8.27
N THR A 265 -8.21 1.23 -7.81
CA THR A 265 -7.08 2.04 -7.36
C THR A 265 -5.86 1.86 -8.26
N ALA A 266 -5.90 0.95 -9.22
CA ALA A 266 -4.79 0.72 -10.14
C ALA A 266 -5.25 0.43 -11.56
N ARG A 267 -4.38 0.71 -12.53
CA ARG A 267 -4.58 0.38 -13.94
C ARG A 267 -3.28 -0.09 -14.62
N PHE A 268 -3.32 -1.27 -15.21
CA PHE A 268 -2.16 -1.87 -15.87
C PHE A 268 -2.41 -1.99 -17.38
N TYR A 269 -1.46 -1.56 -18.20
CA TYR A 269 -1.58 -1.72 -19.64
C TYR A 269 -1.19 -3.13 -20.09
N LEU A 270 -2.17 -3.91 -20.55
CA LEU A 270 -1.96 -5.26 -21.08
C LEU A 270 -1.51 -5.18 -22.54
N LYS A 271 -0.19 -5.16 -22.77
CA LYS A 271 0.40 -5.06 -24.13
C LYS A 271 -0.21 -6.02 -25.17
N PRO A 272 -0.45 -7.31 -24.87
CA PRO A 272 -1.04 -8.25 -25.84
C PRO A 272 -2.47 -7.88 -26.25
N GLU A 273 -3.24 -7.31 -25.32
CA GLU A 273 -4.67 -7.00 -25.48
C GLU A 273 -4.94 -5.53 -25.87
N LYS A 274 -3.88 -4.71 -25.85
CA LYS A 274 -3.89 -3.26 -26.13
C LYS A 274 -4.99 -2.51 -25.36
N ARG A 275 -5.14 -2.84 -24.08
CA ARG A 275 -6.15 -2.27 -23.18
C ARG A 275 -5.60 -2.14 -21.77
N TYR A 276 -6.23 -1.26 -20.99
CA TYR A 276 -5.98 -1.19 -19.56
C TYR A 276 -6.86 -2.20 -18.81
N MET A 277 -6.25 -2.93 -17.88
CA MET A 277 -6.94 -3.69 -16.84
C MET A 277 -6.97 -2.82 -15.59
N GLN A 278 -8.14 -2.66 -14.98
CA GLN A 278 -8.27 -1.96 -13.70
C GLN A 278 -8.39 -2.94 -12.54
N ALA A 279 -7.88 -2.54 -11.38
CA ALA A 279 -7.90 -3.36 -10.18
C ALA A 279 -8.10 -2.49 -8.93
N MET A 280 -8.73 -3.08 -7.90
CA MET A 280 -8.76 -2.53 -6.54
C MET A 280 -7.67 -3.25 -5.74
N LEU A 281 -6.60 -2.53 -5.38
CA LEU A 281 -5.42 -3.10 -4.72
C LEU A 281 -5.03 -2.37 -3.43
N ASP A 282 -5.36 -1.09 -3.34
CA ASP A 282 -4.94 -0.19 -2.27
C ASP A 282 -6.11 0.11 -1.33
N TYR A 283 -5.89 -0.05 -0.03
CA TYR A 283 -6.96 0.04 0.97
C TYR A 283 -6.54 0.90 2.16
N ILE A 284 -7.53 1.45 2.87
CA ILE A 284 -7.35 2.03 4.21
C ILE A 284 -8.43 1.42 5.11
N MET A 285 -8.09 0.35 5.81
CA MET A 285 -9.00 -0.37 6.68
C MET A 285 -8.86 0.13 8.13
N VAL A 286 -9.97 0.49 8.76
CA VAL A 286 -9.97 1.08 10.11
C VAL A 286 -10.70 0.22 11.13
N SER A 287 -10.29 0.26 12.39
CA SER A 287 -10.98 -0.40 13.50
C SER A 287 -12.38 0.20 13.75
N GLU A 288 -13.23 -0.55 14.45
CA GLU A 288 -14.63 -0.17 14.66
C GLU A 288 -14.81 1.17 15.39
N ASP A 289 -13.95 1.49 16.36
CA ASP A 289 -13.97 2.78 17.07
C ASP A 289 -13.67 3.96 16.14
N LEU A 290 -12.74 3.79 15.21
CA LEU A 290 -12.43 4.79 14.18
C LEU A 290 -13.55 4.87 13.14
N ALA A 291 -14.11 3.74 12.69
CA ALA A 291 -15.25 3.72 11.78
C ALA A 291 -16.47 4.48 12.36
N ARG A 292 -16.68 4.42 13.69
CA ARG A 292 -17.74 5.16 14.39
C ARG A 292 -17.60 6.68 14.31
N THR A 293 -16.42 7.22 14.03
CA THR A 293 -16.21 8.65 13.76
C THR A 293 -16.79 9.09 12.40
N ARG A 294 -17.27 8.13 11.59
CA ARG A 294 -17.77 8.31 10.22
C ARG A 294 -16.76 9.01 9.31
N PRO A 295 -15.55 8.44 9.16
CA PRO A 295 -14.57 9.04 8.26
C PRO A 295 -15.01 8.93 6.79
N SER A 296 -14.36 9.72 5.94
CA SER A 296 -14.64 9.78 4.51
C SER A 296 -13.46 9.23 3.71
N TRP A 297 -13.72 8.19 2.91
CA TRP A 297 -12.76 7.64 1.98
C TRP A 297 -12.90 8.28 0.61
N ARG A 298 -11.77 8.43 -0.08
CA ARG A 298 -11.73 8.90 -1.46
C ARG A 298 -10.62 8.19 -2.22
N ILE A 299 -10.98 7.63 -3.36
CA ILE A 299 -10.01 7.18 -4.37
C ILE A 299 -9.83 8.32 -5.35
N TRP A 300 -8.60 8.77 -5.56
CA TRP A 300 -8.27 9.85 -6.50
C TRP A 300 -8.19 9.30 -7.93
N HIS A 301 -9.26 8.64 -8.37
CA HIS A 301 -9.31 8.01 -9.68
C HIS A 301 -9.54 9.06 -10.78
N PRO A 302 -8.68 9.16 -11.81
CA PRO A 302 -8.70 10.23 -12.81
C PRO A 302 -9.99 10.30 -13.64
N PHE A 303 -10.72 9.19 -13.74
CA PHE A 303 -11.95 9.09 -14.55
C PHE A 303 -13.23 8.99 -13.72
N ASP A 304 -13.12 8.59 -12.45
CA ASP A 304 -14.30 8.30 -11.61
C ASP A 304 -14.50 9.36 -10.53
N ASP A 305 -13.43 10.04 -10.08
CA ASP A 305 -13.54 11.17 -9.17
C ASP A 305 -13.89 12.46 -9.95
N PRO A 306 -15.02 13.13 -9.64
CA PRO A 306 -15.47 14.30 -10.41
C PRO A 306 -14.52 15.50 -10.38
N VAL A 307 -13.70 15.65 -9.34
CA VAL A 307 -12.72 16.75 -9.26
C VAL A 307 -11.51 16.41 -10.11
N CYS A 308 -11.00 15.18 -10.01
CA CYS A 308 -9.89 14.70 -10.83
C CYS A 308 -10.25 14.77 -12.32
N TRP A 309 -11.43 14.26 -12.71
CA TRP A 309 -11.87 14.27 -14.12
C TRP A 309 -11.96 15.68 -14.72
N ARG A 310 -12.46 16.65 -13.94
CA ARG A 310 -12.68 18.04 -14.38
C ARG A 310 -11.45 18.94 -14.27
N THR A 311 -10.36 18.44 -13.72
CA THR A 311 -9.10 19.18 -13.54
C THR A 311 -8.04 18.51 -14.42
N PRO A 312 -7.90 18.89 -15.71
CA PRO A 312 -7.04 18.19 -16.65
C PRO A 312 -5.61 18.01 -16.15
N GLU A 313 -5.04 19.03 -15.50
CA GLU A 313 -3.68 19.00 -14.97
C GLU A 313 -3.51 17.90 -13.92
N LEU A 314 -4.44 17.79 -12.96
CA LEU A 314 -4.43 16.73 -11.96
C LEU A 314 -4.72 15.37 -12.60
N ARG A 315 -5.63 15.31 -13.58
CA ARG A 315 -5.96 14.07 -14.27
C ARG A 315 -4.75 13.48 -14.94
N GLU A 316 -4.05 14.24 -15.78
CA GLU A 316 -2.85 13.78 -16.47
C GLU A 316 -1.73 13.48 -15.48
N ALA A 317 -1.56 14.28 -14.42
CA ALA A 317 -0.60 13.97 -13.35
C ALA A 317 -0.88 12.62 -12.68
N LEU A 318 -2.14 12.28 -12.38
CA LEU A 318 -2.50 10.94 -11.86
C LEU A 318 -2.16 9.82 -12.86
N LEU A 319 -2.18 10.09 -14.17
CA LEU A 319 -1.81 9.12 -15.20
C LEU A 319 -0.30 8.93 -15.31
N ASP A 320 0.47 10.01 -15.15
CA ASP A 320 1.92 10.09 -15.36
C ASP A 320 2.73 9.81 -14.09
N ALA A 321 2.13 9.92 -12.90
CA ALA A 321 2.79 9.66 -11.62
C ALA A 321 3.00 8.17 -11.31
N SER A 322 1.95 7.35 -11.45
CA SER A 322 1.94 5.93 -11.05
C SER A 322 0.87 5.15 -11.81
N ASP A 323 0.98 3.83 -11.88
CA ASP A 323 -0.09 2.94 -12.32
C ASP A 323 -1.14 2.69 -11.23
N HIS A 324 -0.87 3.12 -10.00
CA HIS A 324 -1.82 3.24 -8.92
C HIS A 324 -2.32 4.68 -8.73
N PHE A 325 -3.45 4.82 -8.04
CA PHE A 325 -4.10 6.06 -7.65
C PHE A 325 -4.20 6.11 -6.13
N PRO A 326 -3.93 7.28 -5.52
CA PRO A 326 -3.93 7.36 -4.08
C PRO A 326 -5.34 7.15 -3.50
N VAL A 327 -5.36 6.60 -2.29
CA VAL A 327 -6.56 6.51 -1.46
C VAL A 327 -6.34 7.39 -0.24
N THR A 328 -7.32 8.21 0.11
CA THR A 328 -7.28 9.07 1.30
C THR A 328 -8.44 8.77 2.25
N LEU A 329 -8.17 8.94 3.54
CA LEU A 329 -9.11 8.87 4.65
C LEU A 329 -9.13 10.22 5.36
N ASP A 330 -10.25 10.92 5.30
CA ASP A 330 -10.53 12.08 6.13
C ASP A 330 -11.22 11.63 7.42
N ILE A 331 -10.59 11.89 8.57
CA ILE A 331 -11.06 11.47 9.89
C ILE A 331 -10.94 12.62 10.91
N ASP A 332 -11.88 12.68 11.85
CA ASP A 332 -11.93 13.69 12.92
C ASP A 332 -11.45 13.05 14.24
N LEU A 333 -10.24 13.43 14.71
CA LEU A 333 -9.50 12.81 15.82
C LEU A 333 -8.82 13.84 16.73
#